data_AF-A0A1G1NDP1-F1
#
_entry.id   AF-A0A1G1NDP1-F1
#
_cell.length_a   1.000
_cell.length_b   1.000
_cell.length_c   1.000
_cell.angle_alpha   90.00
_cell.angle_beta   90.00
_cell.angle_gamma   90.00
#
_symmetry.space_group_name_H-M   'P 1'
#
loop_
_entity.id
_entity.type
_entity.pdbx_description
1 polymer ?
#
loop_
_entity_poly.entity_id
_entity_poly.type
_entity_poly.pdbx_seq_one_letter_code
_entity_poly.pdbx_strand_id
1 'polypeptide(L)'
;MNRLEAFSDGVFAIVITLLVLELRVPEVHDPAELVPGLKALLPKFVSFVVSFLYVTIYWINHHQLFHLIKRSNRGLFWLNSLFLMCLTFIPFPTALIGSYPQETAAVVFYGLAMLATAISFVLMKVYIVYETSLGEVKQPGPPVFYLAAGPFLYLAAVLLALVNTAFAIVIYLMIPVIYFFAGGIEE
;
A
#
# COMPACT_ATOMS: atom_id res chain seq x y z
N MET A 1 2.68 19.38 14.25
CA MET A 1 3.21 18.03 14.01
C MET A 1 3.15 17.23 15.29
N ASN A 2 2.37 16.16 15.26
CA ASN A 2 2.14 15.30 16.42
C ASN A 2 3.29 14.27 16.52
N ARG A 3 3.73 13.85 17.72
CA ARG A 3 4.80 12.83 17.87
C ARG A 3 4.46 11.52 17.18
N LEU A 4 3.17 11.17 17.14
CA LEU A 4 2.69 9.96 16.46
C LEU A 4 2.86 10.05 14.94
N GLU A 5 2.64 11.24 14.37
CA GLU A 5 2.81 11.52 12.94
C GLU A 5 4.30 11.39 12.54
N ALA A 6 5.19 12.04 13.30
CA ALA A 6 6.63 11.97 13.07
C ALA A 6 7.18 10.52 13.17
N PHE A 7 6.63 9.71 14.08
CA PHE A 7 6.96 8.29 14.16
C PHE A 7 6.50 7.53 12.90
N SER A 8 5.26 7.76 12.45
CA SER A 8 4.74 7.17 11.22
C SER A 8 5.58 7.57 9.99
N ASP A 9 5.95 8.84 9.83
CA ASP A 9 6.79 9.32 8.73
C ASP A 9 8.14 8.59 8.66
N GLY A 10 8.78 8.37 9.82
CA GLY A 10 10.00 7.59 9.90
C GLY A 10 9.81 6.15 9.42
N VAL A 11 8.69 5.52 9.78
CA VAL A 11 8.36 4.16 9.31
C VAL A 11 8.10 4.15 7.81
N PHE A 12 7.33 5.09 7.25
CA PHE A 12 7.10 5.22 5.82
C PHE A 12 8.41 5.35 5.04
N ALA A 13 9.31 6.24 5.48
CA ALA A 13 10.61 6.43 4.86
C ALA A 13 11.44 5.14 4.83
N ILE A 14 11.49 4.40 5.94
CA ILE A 14 12.19 3.12 6.01
C ILE A 14 11.57 2.11 5.03
N VAL A 15 10.24 1.94 5.02
CA VAL A 15 9.57 0.98 4.12
C VAL A 15 9.87 1.30 2.66
N ILE A 16 9.79 2.57 2.27
CA ILE A 16 10.10 3.01 0.89
C ILE A 16 11.54 2.63 0.51
N THR A 17 12.50 2.86 1.41
CA THR A 17 13.91 2.51 1.14
C THR A 17 14.18 1.01 1.15
N LEU A 18 13.43 0.21 1.92
CA LEU A 18 13.60 -1.25 1.93
C LEU A 18 13.12 -1.89 0.62
N LEU A 19 12.13 -1.30 -0.07
CA LEU A 19 11.61 -1.84 -1.32
C LEU A 19 12.68 -1.98 -2.42
N VAL A 20 13.65 -1.07 -2.47
CA VAL A 20 14.70 -1.11 -3.50
C VAL A 20 15.71 -2.23 -3.26
N LEU A 21 15.85 -2.72 -2.02
CA LEU A 21 16.85 -3.73 -1.67
C LEU A 21 16.61 -5.09 -2.33
N GLU A 22 15.39 -5.32 -2.80
CA GLU A 22 14.99 -6.53 -3.50
C GLU A 22 15.37 -6.52 -5.00
N LEU A 23 15.75 -5.35 -5.52
CA LEU A 23 16.32 -5.18 -6.86
C LEU A 23 17.82 -5.47 -6.84
N ARG A 24 18.15 -6.77 -6.83
CA ARG A 24 19.54 -7.22 -6.89
C ARG A 24 20.07 -7.19 -8.33
N VAL A 25 21.31 -6.73 -8.49
CA VAL A 25 22.04 -6.79 -9.76
C VAL A 25 22.15 -8.26 -10.19
N PRO A 26 21.91 -8.59 -11.47
CA PRO A 26 22.00 -9.97 -11.93
C PRO A 26 23.48 -10.41 -11.87
N GLU A 27 23.72 -11.58 -11.30
CA GLU A 27 25.05 -12.21 -11.34
C GLU A 27 25.28 -12.71 -12.77
N VAL A 28 26.26 -12.13 -13.46
CA VAL A 28 26.61 -12.46 -14.84
C VAL A 28 28.09 -12.85 -14.93
N HIS A 29 28.39 -13.85 -15.73
CA HIS A 29 29.78 -14.32 -15.93
C HIS A 29 30.40 -13.76 -17.22
N ASP A 30 29.56 -13.42 -18.21
CA ASP A 30 29.95 -12.76 -19.46
C ASP A 30 29.21 -11.42 -19.62
N PRO A 31 29.87 -10.31 -20.02
CA PRO A 31 29.18 -9.06 -20.36
C PRO A 31 27.98 -9.20 -21.30
N ALA A 32 27.96 -10.21 -22.19
CA ALA A 32 26.83 -10.49 -23.07
C ALA A 32 25.54 -10.90 -22.34
N GLU A 33 25.65 -11.43 -21.11
CA GLU A 33 24.52 -11.87 -20.28
C GLU A 33 23.85 -10.71 -19.53
N LEU A 34 24.48 -9.53 -19.47
CA LEU A 34 23.98 -8.38 -18.73
C LEU A 34 22.60 -7.93 -19.22
N VAL A 35 22.42 -7.79 -20.54
CA VAL A 35 21.13 -7.33 -21.11
C VAL A 35 20.01 -8.35 -20.86
N PRO A 36 20.18 -9.66 -21.13
CA PRO A 36 19.21 -10.68 -20.72
C PRO A 36 18.91 -10.68 -19.22
N GLY A 37 19.93 -10.57 -18.36
CA GLY A 37 19.77 -10.51 -16.91
C GLY A 37 18.94 -9.32 -16.46
N LEU A 38 19.18 -8.13 -17.02
CA LEU A 38 18.37 -6.93 -16.75
C LEU A 38 16.92 -7.08 -17.20
N LYS A 39 16.67 -7.74 -18.35
CA LYS A 39 15.30 -8.03 -18.81
C LYS A 39 14.58 -9.00 -17.87
N ALA A 40 15.29 -9.98 -17.32
CA ALA A 40 14.73 -10.92 -16.35
C ALA A 40 14.35 -10.25 -15.01
N LEU A 41 14.93 -9.10 -14.69
CA LEU A 41 14.56 -8.29 -13.51
C LEU A 41 13.31 -7.45 -13.69
N LEU A 42 12.76 -7.34 -14.90
CA LEU A 42 11.61 -6.48 -15.19
C LEU A 42 10.41 -6.73 -14.26
N PRO A 43 10.00 -7.98 -13.94
CA PRO A 43 8.90 -8.22 -13.01
C PRO A 43 9.18 -7.71 -11.59
N LYS A 44 10.42 -7.84 -11.10
CA LYS A 44 10.85 -7.27 -9.81
C LYS A 44 10.83 -5.76 -9.82
N PHE A 45 11.30 -5.15 -10.91
CA PHE A 45 11.28 -3.70 -11.08
C PHE A 45 9.84 -3.16 -11.08
N VAL A 46 8.93 -3.83 -11.80
CA VAL A 46 7.51 -3.46 -11.83
C VAL A 46 6.88 -3.60 -10.45
N SER A 47 7.08 -4.72 -9.74
CA SER A 47 6.52 -4.90 -8.40
C SER A 47 7.06 -3.86 -7.41
N PHE A 48 8.34 -3.50 -7.51
CA PHE A 48 8.97 -2.41 -6.78
C PHE A 48 8.26 -1.08 -7.04
N VAL A 49 8.12 -0.64 -8.30
CA VAL A 49 7.51 0.66 -8.64
C VAL A 49 6.07 0.73 -8.13
N VAL A 50 5.29 -0.34 -8.33
CA VAL A 50 3.88 -0.41 -7.90
C VAL A 50 3.77 -0.31 -6.39
N SER A 51 4.63 -1.01 -5.66
CA SER A 51 4.63 -1.01 -4.19
C SER A 51 5.16 0.31 -3.63
N PHE A 52 6.12 0.94 -4.30
CA PHE A 52 6.59 2.29 -3.98
C PHE A 52 5.45 3.31 -4.09
N LEU A 53 4.72 3.29 -5.21
CA LEU A 53 3.57 4.16 -5.42
C LEU A 53 2.48 3.89 -4.40
N TYR A 54 2.19 2.61 -4.12
CA TYR A 54 1.25 2.20 -3.09
C TYR A 54 1.61 2.82 -1.73
N VAL A 55 2.83 2.61 -1.24
CA VAL A 55 3.27 3.14 0.07
C VAL A 55 3.23 4.67 0.09
N THR A 56 3.60 5.33 -1.02
CA THR A 56 3.55 6.79 -1.15
C THR A 56 2.11 7.32 -1.10
N ILE A 57 1.16 6.67 -1.76
CA ILE A 57 -0.26 7.03 -1.71
C ILE A 57 -0.78 6.90 -0.27
N TYR A 58 -0.40 5.85 0.44
CA TYR A 58 -0.77 5.71 1.85
C TYR A 58 -0.15 6.79 2.72
N TRP A 59 1.10 7.18 2.46
CA TRP A 59 1.74 8.27 3.18
C TRP A 59 0.99 9.60 2.99
N ILE A 60 0.65 9.96 1.75
CA ILE A 60 -0.13 11.16 1.44
C ILE A 60 -1.49 11.14 2.17
N ASN A 61 -2.24 10.04 2.03
CA ASN A 61 -3.54 9.90 2.67
C ASN A 61 -3.44 9.89 4.20
N HIS A 62 -2.38 9.30 4.76
CA HIS A 62 -2.12 9.28 6.19
C HIS A 62 -1.83 10.68 6.73
N HIS A 63 -0.98 11.44 6.04
CA HIS A 63 -0.68 12.83 6.38
C HIS A 63 -1.95 13.70 6.34
N GLN A 64 -2.74 13.62 5.26
CA GLN A 64 -4.04 14.30 5.13
C GLN A 64 -5.01 13.94 6.28
N LEU A 65 -5.10 12.65 6.61
CA LEU A 65 -5.96 12.17 7.68
C LEU A 65 -5.52 12.68 9.07
N PHE A 66 -4.21 12.79 9.30
CA PHE A 66 -3.65 13.24 10.57
C PHE A 66 -3.85 14.74 10.83
N HIS A 67 -4.02 15.57 9.79
CA HIS A 67 -4.40 16.98 9.93
C HIS A 67 -5.78 17.18 10.59
N LEU A 68 -6.66 16.19 10.52
CA LEU A 68 -7.99 16.23 11.15
C LEU A 68 -7.95 15.94 12.67
N ILE A 69 -6.82 15.45 13.18
CA ILE A 69 -6.72 14.91 14.54
C ILE A 69 -6.35 16.03 15.54
N LYS A 70 -7.32 16.47 16.35
CA LYS A 70 -7.09 17.47 17.41
C LYS A 70 -6.35 16.91 18.64
N ARG A 71 -6.55 15.64 18.98
CA ARG A 71 -5.90 14.96 20.13
C ARG A 71 -5.62 13.50 19.80
N SER A 72 -4.43 13.02 20.15
CA SER A 72 -4.13 11.59 20.12
C SER A 72 -4.64 10.92 21.38
N ASN A 73 -5.32 9.78 21.21
CA ASN A 73 -5.73 8.90 22.29
C ASN A 73 -5.15 7.50 22.08
N ARG A 74 -5.37 6.61 23.07
CA ARG A 74 -4.83 5.24 23.04
C ARG A 74 -5.39 4.41 21.89
N GLY A 75 -6.65 4.60 21.49
CA GLY A 75 -7.28 3.86 20.40
C GLY A 75 -6.61 4.14 19.06
N LEU A 76 -6.42 5.42 18.74
CA LEU A 76 -5.71 5.86 17.54
C LEU A 76 -4.28 5.31 17.47
N PHE A 77 -3.55 5.30 18.61
CA PHE A 77 -2.19 4.76 18.66
C PHE A 77 -2.13 3.30 18.21
N TRP A 78 -3.03 2.44 18.72
CA TRP A 78 -3.04 1.02 18.37
C TRP A 78 -3.49 0.78 16.93
N LEU A 79 -4.47 1.54 16.42
CA LEU A 79 -4.90 1.45 15.02
C LEU A 79 -3.79 1.90 14.06
N ASN A 80 -3.10 3.00 14.37
CA ASN A 80 -1.93 3.44 13.63
C ASN A 80 -0.82 2.38 13.66
N SER A 81 -0.57 1.77 14.82
CA SER A 81 0.45 0.71 14.96
C SER A 81 0.12 -0.54 14.14
N LEU A 82 -1.14 -0.96 14.13
CA LEU A 82 -1.63 -2.07 13.29
C LEU A 82 -1.42 -1.76 11.80
N PHE A 83 -1.79 -0.56 11.38
CA PHE A 83 -1.59 -0.11 10.01
C PHE A 83 -0.11 -0.08 9.61
N LEU A 84 0.75 0.51 10.45
CA LEU A 84 2.19 0.55 10.21
C LEU A 84 2.81 -0.85 10.19
N MET A 85 2.35 -1.78 11.04
CA MET A 85 2.79 -3.18 11.00
C MET A 85 2.49 -3.81 9.63
N CYS A 86 1.26 -3.66 9.12
CA CYS A 86 0.90 -4.13 7.78
C CYS A 86 1.77 -3.47 6.70
N LEU A 87 2.00 -2.16 6.80
CA LEU A 87 2.84 -1.41 5.86
C LEU A 87 4.30 -1.90 5.85
N THR A 88 4.88 -2.14 7.03
CA THR A 88 6.26 -2.64 7.15
C THR A 88 6.45 -4.03 6.57
N PHE A 89 5.37 -4.79 6.41
CA PHE A 89 5.42 -6.12 5.83
C PHE A 89 5.47 -6.10 4.30
N ILE A 90 5.05 -5.01 3.64
CA ILE A 90 4.94 -4.87 2.18
C ILE A 90 6.19 -5.25 1.37
N PRO A 91 7.43 -4.97 1.81
CA PRO A 91 8.61 -5.36 1.06
C PRO A 91 8.67 -6.86 0.74
N PHE A 92 8.26 -7.71 1.69
CA PHE A 92 8.33 -9.16 1.50
C PHE A 92 7.37 -9.69 0.41
N PRO A 93 6.05 -9.42 0.42
CA PRO A 93 5.17 -9.79 -0.68
C PRO A 93 5.58 -9.17 -2.02
N THR A 94 6.17 -7.96 -2.01
CA THR A 94 6.67 -7.29 -3.23
C THR A 94 7.80 -8.06 -3.89
N ALA A 95 8.76 -8.54 -3.08
CA ALA A 95 9.83 -9.41 -3.54
C ALA A 95 9.30 -10.74 -4.07
N LEU A 96 8.31 -11.31 -3.37
CA LEU A 96 7.71 -12.60 -3.70
C LEU A 96 6.99 -12.56 -5.06
N ILE A 97 6.10 -11.59 -5.28
CA ILE A 97 5.39 -11.45 -6.57
C ILE A 97 6.35 -11.06 -7.70
N GLY A 98 7.40 -10.26 -7.40
CA GLY A 98 8.42 -9.92 -8.38
C GLY A 98 9.26 -11.12 -8.82
N SER A 99 9.44 -12.10 -7.93
CA SER A 99 10.21 -13.33 -8.23
C SER A 99 9.35 -14.41 -8.89
N TYR A 100 8.05 -14.47 -8.55
CA TYR A 100 7.14 -15.51 -9.01
C TYR A 100 5.82 -14.92 -9.53
N PRO A 101 5.84 -14.05 -10.56
CA PRO A 101 4.64 -13.34 -11.03
C PRO A 101 3.58 -14.25 -11.64
N GLN A 102 3.96 -15.46 -12.07
CA GLN A 102 3.04 -16.45 -12.63
C GLN A 102 2.47 -17.42 -11.59
N GLU A 103 3.05 -17.45 -10.38
CA GLU A 103 2.61 -18.36 -9.33
C GLU A 103 1.42 -17.76 -8.57
N THR A 104 0.29 -18.46 -8.61
CA THR A 104 -0.96 -18.03 -7.95
C THR A 104 -0.74 -17.72 -6.47
N ALA A 105 0.05 -18.53 -5.77
CA ALA A 105 0.35 -18.32 -4.36
C ALA A 105 1.03 -16.97 -4.10
N ALA A 106 1.98 -16.55 -4.95
CA ALA A 106 2.68 -15.28 -4.80
C ALA A 106 1.75 -14.08 -5.07
N VAL A 107 0.93 -14.18 -6.13
CA VAL A 107 -0.03 -13.12 -6.53
C VAL A 107 -1.14 -12.95 -5.50
N VAL A 108 -1.66 -14.05 -4.96
CA VAL A 108 -2.64 -14.05 -3.86
C VAL A 108 -2.02 -13.47 -2.58
N PHE A 109 -0.83 -13.91 -2.21
CA PHE A 109 -0.17 -13.45 -0.99
C PHE A 109 0.11 -11.93 -1.02
N TYR A 110 0.56 -11.41 -2.16
CA TYR A 110 0.68 -9.97 -2.39
C TYR A 110 -0.65 -9.24 -2.21
N GLY A 111 -1.72 -9.73 -2.84
CA GLY A 111 -3.05 -9.15 -2.71
C GLY A 111 -3.59 -9.16 -1.28
N LEU A 112 -3.37 -10.24 -0.53
CA LEU A 112 -3.78 -10.35 0.87
C LEU A 112 -3.04 -9.36 1.78
N ALA A 113 -1.73 -9.15 1.56
CA ALA A 113 -0.97 -8.15 2.30
C ALA A 113 -1.47 -6.72 2.02
N MET A 114 -1.76 -6.41 0.76
CA MET A 114 -2.33 -5.11 0.36
C MET A 114 -3.76 -4.93 0.89
N LEU A 115 -4.56 -5.99 0.91
CA LEU A 115 -5.91 -6.01 1.49
C LEU A 115 -5.87 -5.76 3.00
N ALA A 116 -4.98 -6.45 3.73
CA ALA A 116 -4.82 -6.26 5.17
C ALA A 116 -4.39 -4.82 5.53
N THR A 117 -3.49 -4.26 4.73
CA THR A 117 -3.07 -2.85 4.85
C THR A 117 -4.23 -1.90 4.57
N ALA A 118 -5.03 -2.17 3.53
CA ALA A 118 -6.21 -1.37 3.21
C ALA A 118 -7.27 -1.43 4.31
N ILE A 119 -7.55 -2.62 4.85
CA ILE A 119 -8.52 -2.79 5.95
C ILE A 119 -8.05 -2.05 7.20
N SER A 120 -6.78 -2.21 7.62
CA SER A 120 -6.25 -1.52 8.80
C SER A 120 -6.31 0.00 8.66
N PHE A 121 -6.02 0.54 7.46
CA PHE A 121 -6.18 1.97 7.19
C PHE A 121 -7.64 2.43 7.23
N VAL A 122 -8.58 1.63 6.73
CA VAL A 122 -10.02 1.93 6.83
C VAL A 122 -10.49 1.93 8.28
N LEU A 123 -10.07 0.98 9.10
CA LEU A 123 -10.38 0.97 10.53
C LEU A 123 -9.89 2.25 11.22
N MET A 124 -8.68 2.69 10.91
CA MET A 124 -8.13 3.95 11.42
C MET A 124 -8.93 5.17 10.94
N LYS A 125 -9.29 5.25 9.65
CA LYS A 125 -10.12 6.32 9.10
C LYS A 125 -11.49 6.40 9.77
N VAL A 126 -12.19 5.27 9.88
CA VAL A 126 -13.51 5.19 10.52
C VAL A 126 -13.43 5.64 11.98
N TYR A 127 -12.39 5.22 12.71
CA TYR A 127 -12.16 5.65 14.08
C TYR A 127 -12.00 7.17 14.21
N ILE A 128 -11.18 7.78 13.36
CA ILE A 128 -10.95 9.23 13.36
C ILE A 128 -12.23 10.00 13.00
N VAL A 129 -12.96 9.55 11.98
CA VAL A 129 -14.24 10.18 11.59
C VAL A 129 -15.26 10.09 12.72
N TYR A 130 -15.37 8.94 13.37
CA TYR A 130 -16.27 8.74 14.51
C TYR A 130 -15.92 9.68 15.68
N GLU A 131 -14.66 9.70 16.12
CA GLU A 131 -14.18 10.59 17.19
C GLU A 131 -14.34 12.08 16.85
N THR A 132 -14.08 12.47 15.59
CA THR A 132 -14.25 13.86 15.13
C THR A 132 -15.72 14.27 15.11
N SER A 133 -16.62 13.37 14.71
CA SER A 133 -18.07 13.62 14.66
C SER A 133 -18.69 13.86 16.05
N LEU A 134 -18.08 13.34 17.11
CA LEU A 134 -18.51 13.54 18.49
C LEU A 134 -18.09 14.90 19.07
N GLY A 135 -17.09 15.58 18.46
CA GLY A 135 -16.36 16.70 19.06
C GLY A 135 -16.56 18.09 18.43
N GLU A 136 -17.72 18.36 17.82
CA GLU A 136 -18.05 19.57 17.05
C GLU A 136 -17.51 19.57 15.61
N VAL A 137 -18.38 19.13 14.69
CA VAL A 137 -18.70 19.70 13.36
C VAL A 137 -19.37 18.57 12.55
N LYS A 138 -20.68 18.71 12.28
CA LYS A 138 -21.42 17.86 11.33
C LYS A 138 -21.02 18.24 9.90
N GLN A 139 -19.80 17.98 9.49
CA GLN A 139 -19.52 17.83 8.05
C GLN A 139 -19.89 16.39 7.71
N PRO A 140 -20.74 16.13 6.70
CA PRO A 140 -20.93 14.78 6.22
C PRO A 140 -19.56 14.28 5.75
N GLY A 141 -18.98 13.35 6.51
CA GLY A 141 -17.76 12.66 6.08
C GLY A 141 -18.00 12.00 4.72
N PRO A 142 -16.92 11.71 3.97
CA PRO A 142 -17.04 11.04 2.67
C PRO A 142 -17.88 9.75 2.84
N PRO A 143 -18.78 9.43 1.88
CA PRO A 143 -19.65 8.27 1.99
C PRO A 143 -18.84 7.00 2.30
N VAL A 144 -19.36 6.14 3.18
CA VAL A 144 -18.70 4.89 3.62
C VAL A 144 -18.21 4.02 2.45
N PHE A 145 -18.89 4.09 1.31
CA PHE A 145 -18.48 3.44 0.07
C PHE A 145 -17.08 3.86 -0.42
N TYR A 146 -16.74 5.15 -0.37
CA TYR A 146 -15.40 5.65 -0.73
C TYR A 146 -14.33 5.19 0.25
N LEU A 147 -14.69 4.99 1.52
CA LEU A 147 -13.77 4.43 2.51
C LEU A 147 -13.45 2.97 2.20
N ALA A 148 -14.42 2.19 1.72
CA ALA A 148 -14.29 0.75 1.51
C ALA A 148 -13.83 0.33 0.10
N ALA A 149 -13.80 1.26 -0.88
CA ALA A 149 -13.46 0.95 -2.27
C ALA A 149 -12.11 0.22 -2.44
N GLY A 150 -11.08 0.61 -1.67
CA GLY A 150 -9.76 -0.02 -1.72
C GLY A 150 -9.77 -1.50 -1.35
N PRO A 151 -10.23 -1.87 -0.14
CA PRO A 151 -10.39 -3.28 0.22
C PRO A 151 -11.19 -4.11 -0.78
N PHE A 152 -12.27 -3.58 -1.36
CA PHE A 152 -13.05 -4.31 -2.37
C PHE A 152 -12.23 -4.58 -3.64
N LEU A 153 -11.45 -3.60 -4.14
CA LEU A 153 -10.59 -3.79 -5.30
C LEU A 153 -9.51 -4.84 -5.05
N TYR A 154 -8.87 -4.81 -3.87
CA TYR A 154 -7.88 -5.83 -3.50
C TYR A 154 -8.49 -7.21 -3.34
N LEU A 155 -9.65 -7.32 -2.71
CA LEU A 155 -10.37 -8.59 -2.57
C LEU A 155 -10.76 -9.14 -3.94
N ALA A 156 -11.30 -8.31 -4.84
CA ALA A 156 -11.64 -8.73 -6.19
C ALA A 156 -10.41 -9.24 -6.95
N ALA A 157 -9.27 -8.55 -6.85
CA ALA A 157 -8.02 -8.98 -7.46
C ALA A 157 -7.50 -10.30 -6.88
N VAL A 158 -7.59 -10.51 -5.56
CA VAL A 158 -7.23 -11.78 -4.90
C VAL A 158 -8.10 -12.93 -5.42
N LEU A 159 -9.41 -12.74 -5.49
CA LEU A 159 -10.33 -13.76 -6.01
C LEU A 159 -10.06 -14.05 -7.49
N LEU A 160 -9.75 -13.02 -8.28
CA LEU A 160 -9.43 -13.17 -9.69
C LEU A 160 -8.10 -13.90 -9.91
N ALA A 161 -7.12 -13.71 -9.01
CA ALA A 161 -5.83 -14.38 -9.06
C ALA A 161 -5.96 -15.92 -8.99
N LEU A 162 -7.00 -16.43 -8.31
CA LEU A 162 -7.30 -17.87 -8.24
C LEU A 162 -7.71 -18.46 -9.59
N VAL A 163 -8.22 -17.63 -10.50
CA VAL A 163 -8.62 -18.03 -11.86
C VAL A 163 -7.52 -17.71 -12.86
N ASN A 164 -6.93 -16.51 -12.76
CA ASN A 164 -5.92 -16.03 -13.68
C ASN A 164 -5.07 -14.92 -13.05
N THR A 165 -3.78 -15.19 -12.88
CA THR A 165 -2.80 -14.28 -12.27
C THR A 165 -2.58 -13.01 -13.09
N ALA A 166 -2.63 -13.08 -14.41
CA ALA A 166 -2.40 -11.92 -15.27
C ALA A 166 -3.45 -10.83 -15.07
N PHE A 167 -4.74 -11.19 -14.99
CA PHE A 167 -5.79 -10.21 -14.73
C PHE A 167 -5.67 -9.58 -13.34
N ALA A 168 -5.31 -10.37 -12.31
CA ALA A 168 -5.07 -9.84 -10.97
C ALA A 168 -3.91 -8.84 -10.94
N ILE A 169 -2.80 -9.16 -11.63
CA ILE A 169 -1.66 -8.24 -11.77
C ILE A 169 -2.09 -6.94 -12.44
N VAL A 170 -2.86 -7.00 -13.54
CA VAL A 170 -3.38 -5.79 -14.19
C VAL A 170 -4.18 -4.93 -13.20
N ILE A 171 -5.03 -5.54 -12.37
CA ILE A 171 -5.76 -4.78 -11.34
C ILE A 171 -4.78 -4.16 -10.34
N TYR A 172 -3.79 -4.90 -9.84
CA TYR A 172 -2.80 -4.35 -8.92
C TYR A 172 -1.99 -3.19 -9.51
N LEU A 173 -1.67 -3.22 -10.81
CA LEU A 173 -1.03 -2.12 -11.52
C LEU A 173 -1.93 -0.89 -11.62
N MET A 174 -3.23 -1.10 -11.83
CA MET A 174 -4.19 -0.02 -12.01
C MET A 174 -4.59 0.66 -10.70
N ILE A 175 -4.55 -0.03 -9.56
CA ILE A 175 -5.00 0.55 -8.28
C ILE A 175 -4.24 1.84 -7.94
N PRO A 176 -2.89 1.90 -7.90
CA PRO A 176 -2.17 3.16 -7.64
C PRO A 176 -2.52 4.27 -8.64
N VAL A 177 -2.74 3.92 -9.91
CA VAL A 177 -3.13 4.86 -10.97
C VAL A 177 -4.52 5.44 -10.70
N ILE A 178 -5.49 4.60 -10.37
CA ILE A 178 -6.85 5.02 -10.01
C ILE A 178 -6.81 5.96 -8.81
N TYR A 179 -6.03 5.61 -7.77
CA TYR A 179 -5.89 6.46 -6.58
C TYR A 179 -5.19 7.79 -6.86
N PHE A 180 -4.19 7.79 -7.75
CA PHE A 180 -3.51 9.02 -8.16
C PHE A 180 -4.47 10.00 -8.84
N PHE A 181 -5.35 9.51 -9.72
CA PHE A 181 -6.34 10.37 -10.39
C PHE A 181 -7.58 10.67 -9.53
N ALA A 182 -8.04 9.73 -8.71
CA ALA A 182 -9.18 9.93 -7.82
C ALA A 182 -8.84 10.85 -6.64
N GLY A 183 -7.58 10.85 -6.20
CA GLY A 183 -7.04 11.75 -5.18
C GLY A 183 -6.55 13.09 -5.73
N GLY A 184 -6.99 13.47 -6.94
CA GLY A 184 -6.64 14.74 -7.58
C GLY A 184 -7.03 15.95 -6.74
N ILE A 185 -6.08 16.37 -5.89
CA ILE A 185 -5.77 17.73 -5.47
C ILE A 185 -7.00 18.53 -5.04
N GLU A 186 -7.49 18.25 -3.83
CA GLU A 186 -8.10 19.33 -3.03
C GLU A 186 -6.95 20.26 -2.60
N GLU A 187 -6.65 21.23 -3.45
CA GLU A 187 -5.87 22.44 -3.13
C GLU A 187 -6.65 23.36 -2.18
#